data_AF-A0A383B606-F1
#
_entry.id   AF-A0A383B606-F1
#
_cell.length_a   1.000
_cell.length_b   1.000
_cell.length_c   1.000
_cell.angle_alpha   90.00
_cell.angle_beta   90.00
_cell.angle_gamma   90.00
#
_symmetry.space_group_name_H-M   'P 1'
#
loop_
_entity.id
_entity.type
_entity.pdbx_description
1 polymer ?
#
loop_
_entity_poly.entity_id
_entity_poly.type
_entity_poly.pdbx_seq_one_letter_code
_entity_poly.pdbx_strand_id
1 'polypeptide(L)'
;MLSAARLSSLGYTVYASMRDLSKSNDLKIELKRRDTTCHMIELDVCDDVSIQKTINTITKQEGKLDILINNAGYGIGGFFEDLSEKEIRDQFETNFFGVQNVTRIALPLMRKTAKQSTDMFLSKIINVSSAQGRSALPGLGAYGSSKFA
;
A
#
# COMPACT_ATOMS: atom_id res chain seq x y z
N MET A 1 9.05 0.62 2.40
CA MET A 1 10.03 -0.34 1.82
C MET A 1 10.83 -1.08 2.89
N LEU A 2 11.34 -0.43 3.94
CA LEU A 2 12.04 -1.12 5.05
C LEU A 2 11.22 -2.24 5.72
N SER A 3 9.90 -2.03 5.86
CA SER A 3 8.98 -3.03 6.41
C SER A 3 8.94 -4.31 5.57
N ALA A 4 9.03 -4.21 4.24
CA ALA A 4 9.03 -5.37 3.36
C ALA A 4 10.27 -6.25 3.57
N ALA A 5 11.45 -5.64 3.64
CA ALA A 5 12.69 -6.36 3.94
C ALA A 5 12.67 -6.97 5.35
N ARG A 6 12.10 -6.27 6.34
CA ARG A 6 11.94 -6.82 7.70
C ARG A 6 11.01 -8.03 7.72
N LEU A 7 9.82 -7.94 7.11
CA LEU A 7 8.87 -9.04 7.06
C LEU A 7 9.46 -10.23 6.30
N SER A 8 10.12 -10.00 5.17
CA SER A 8 10.83 -11.04 4.44
C SER A 8 11.87 -11.75 5.32
N SER A 9 12.69 -11.00 6.08
CA SER A 9 13.67 -11.60 7.04
C SER A 9 13.04 -12.39 8.19
N LEU A 10 11.73 -12.27 8.40
CA LEU A 10 10.97 -13.03 9.41
C LEU A 10 10.27 -14.27 8.79
N GLY A 11 10.53 -14.57 7.51
CA GLY A 11 10.00 -15.75 6.82
C GLY A 11 8.67 -15.52 6.09
N TYR A 12 8.20 -14.28 5.97
CA TYR A 12 7.00 -13.99 5.17
C TYR A 12 7.32 -13.98 3.68
N THR A 13 6.45 -14.56 2.85
CA THR A 13 6.44 -14.30 1.41
C THR A 13 5.92 -12.88 1.17
N VAL A 14 6.79 -11.98 0.72
CA VAL A 14 6.47 -10.56 0.58
C VAL A 14 6.44 -10.17 -0.90
N TYR A 15 5.34 -9.54 -1.31
CA TYR A 15 5.22 -8.79 -2.55
C TYR A 15 5.36 -7.30 -2.24
N ALA A 16 6.56 -6.77 -2.43
CA ALA A 16 6.86 -5.36 -2.25
C ALA A 16 6.46 -4.59 -3.51
N SER A 17 5.34 -3.89 -3.45
CA SER A 17 4.79 -3.16 -4.59
C SER A 17 5.23 -1.69 -4.63
N MET A 18 5.42 -1.14 -5.82
CA MET A 18 5.69 0.29 -6.05
C MET A 18 5.29 0.69 -7.46
N ARG A 19 4.95 1.96 -7.67
CA ARG A 19 4.57 2.48 -9.01
C ARG A 19 5.73 2.51 -10.00
N ASP A 20 6.97 2.64 -9.49
CA ASP A 20 8.17 2.74 -10.31
C ASP A 20 9.28 1.86 -9.70
N LEU A 21 9.54 0.72 -10.34
CA LEU A 21 10.52 -0.26 -9.89
C LEU A 21 11.97 0.24 -9.97
N SER A 22 12.25 1.31 -10.73
CA SER A 22 13.58 1.91 -10.76
C SER A 22 13.99 2.52 -9.41
N LYS A 23 13.00 2.86 -8.56
CA LYS A 23 13.21 3.42 -7.21
C LYS A 23 13.36 2.36 -6.12
N SER A 24 13.63 1.10 -6.48
CA SER A 24 13.78 -0.02 -5.55
C SER A 24 15.15 -0.11 -4.84
N ASN A 25 16.05 0.84 -5.05
CA ASN A 25 17.44 0.74 -4.57
C ASN A 25 17.54 0.60 -3.04
N ASP A 26 16.82 1.42 -2.27
CA ASP A 26 16.84 1.34 -0.80
C ASP A 26 16.32 -0.01 -0.30
N LEU A 27 15.30 -0.55 -0.95
CA LEU A 27 14.78 -1.88 -0.64
C LEU A 27 15.83 -2.97 -0.92
N LYS A 28 16.50 -2.91 -2.07
CA LYS A 28 17.55 -3.87 -2.45
C LYS A 28 18.73 -3.86 -1.48
N ILE A 29 19.17 -2.67 -1.06
CA ILE A 29 20.23 -2.51 -0.05
C ILE A 29 19.82 -3.19 1.26
N GLU A 30 18.59 -2.97 1.72
CA GLU A 30 18.10 -3.52 2.97
C GLU A 30 17.84 -5.03 2.93
N LEU A 31 17.38 -5.55 1.79
CA LEU A 31 17.26 -6.99 1.54
C LEU A 31 18.64 -7.66 1.63
N LYS A 32 19.66 -7.08 0.98
CA LYS A 32 21.04 -7.57 1.05
C LYS A 32 21.60 -7.52 2.47
N ARG A 33 21.36 -6.43 3.20
CA ARG A 33 21.81 -6.27 4.58
C ARG A 33 21.20 -7.30 5.53
N ARG A 34 20.00 -7.77 5.23
CA ARG A 34 19.24 -8.74 6.04
C ARG A 34 19.38 -10.19 5.54
N ASP A 35 20.15 -10.40 4.48
CA ASP A 35 20.32 -11.69 3.81
C ASP A 35 18.97 -12.36 3.47
N THR A 36 18.09 -11.60 2.82
CA THR A 36 16.73 -12.06 2.48
C THR A 36 16.27 -11.51 1.14
N THR A 37 15.19 -12.06 0.58
CA THR A 37 14.61 -11.66 -0.71
C THR A 37 13.11 -11.48 -0.64
N CYS A 38 12.56 -10.60 -1.47
CA CYS A 38 11.12 -10.47 -1.68
C CYS A 38 10.79 -10.29 -3.16
N HIS A 39 9.54 -10.56 -3.53
CA HIS A 39 9.03 -10.28 -4.87
C HIS A 39 8.82 -8.77 -5.01
N MET A 40 9.44 -8.16 -6.01
CA MET A 40 9.16 -6.75 -6.36
C MET A 40 8.15 -6.74 -7.50
N ILE A 41 7.08 -5.96 -7.35
CA ILE A 41 6.00 -5.89 -8.35
C ILE A 41 5.61 -4.44 -8.61
N GLU A 42 5.34 -4.11 -9.87
CA GLU A 42 4.81 -2.80 -10.24
C GLU A 42 3.32 -2.74 -9.87
N LEU A 43 2.94 -1.68 -9.16
CA LEU A 43 1.55 -1.40 -8.82
C LEU A 43 1.33 0.11 -8.76
N ASP A 44 0.44 0.61 -9.59
CA ASP A 44 -0.20 1.91 -9.40
C ASP A 44 -1.57 1.69 -8.73
N VAL A 45 -1.75 2.27 -7.55
CA VAL A 45 -3.00 2.13 -6.77
C VAL A 45 -4.15 2.95 -7.34
N CYS A 46 -3.86 3.84 -8.30
CA CYS A 46 -4.87 4.62 -9.02
C CYS A 46 -5.31 3.95 -10.34
N ASP A 47 -4.71 2.82 -10.73
CA ASP A 47 -5.03 2.10 -11.97
C ASP A 47 -5.60 0.71 -11.68
N ASP A 48 -6.89 0.54 -11.94
CA ASP A 48 -7.63 -0.71 -11.77
C ASP A 48 -6.99 -1.89 -12.53
N VAL A 49 -6.41 -1.66 -13.71
CA VAL A 49 -5.73 -2.70 -14.49
C VAL A 49 -4.45 -3.14 -13.80
N SER A 50 -3.66 -2.19 -13.29
CA SER A 50 -2.45 -2.44 -12.51
C SER A 50 -2.74 -3.24 -11.24
N ILE A 51 -3.80 -2.86 -10.51
CA ILE A 51 -4.26 -3.57 -9.31
C ILE A 51 -4.68 -5.00 -9.65
N GLN A 52 -5.53 -5.17 -10.67
CA GLN A 52 -6.03 -6.48 -11.05
C GLN A 52 -4.90 -7.41 -11.50
N LYS A 53 -3.94 -6.90 -12.26
CA LYS A 53 -2.74 -7.65 -12.67
C LYS A 53 -1.94 -8.13 -11.46
N THR A 54 -1.75 -7.26 -10.47
CA THR A 54 -1.02 -7.57 -9.23
C THR A 54 -1.71 -8.66 -8.43
N ILE A 55 -3.01 -8.50 -8.13
CA ILE A 55 -3.77 -9.49 -7.36
C ILE A 55 -3.90 -10.82 -8.12
N ASN A 56 -4.04 -10.80 -9.44
CA ASN A 56 -4.03 -12.02 -10.26
C ASN A 56 -2.67 -12.74 -10.20
N THR A 57 -1.58 -11.99 -10.16
CA THR A 57 -0.23 -12.56 -10.06
C THR A 57 -0.05 -13.27 -8.73
N ILE A 58 -0.42 -12.62 -7.62
CA ILE A 58 -0.39 -13.21 -6.27
C ILE A 58 -1.31 -14.43 -6.18
N THR A 59 -2.52 -14.34 -6.76
CA THR A 59 -3.46 -15.47 -6.81
C THR A 59 -2.87 -16.67 -7.54
N LYS A 60 -2.15 -16.45 -8.65
CA LYS A 60 -1.54 -17.54 -9.43
C LYS A 60 -0.32 -18.15 -8.74
N GLN A 61 0.51 -17.33 -8.12
CA GLN A 61 1.78 -17.77 -7.51
C GLN A 61 1.56 -18.39 -6.13
N GLU A 62 0.70 -17.77 -5.29
CA GLU A 62 0.52 -18.18 -3.90
C GLU A 62 -0.83 -18.84 -3.63
N GLY A 63 -1.86 -18.55 -4.44
CA GLY A 63 -3.23 -19.02 -4.21
C GLY A 63 -3.95 -18.38 -3.01
N LYS A 64 -3.26 -17.50 -2.27
CA LYS A 64 -3.72 -16.86 -1.03
C LYS A 64 -3.15 -15.45 -0.85
N LEU A 65 -3.75 -14.68 0.05
CA LEU A 65 -3.25 -13.38 0.51
C LEU A 65 -3.62 -13.20 1.99
N ASP A 66 -2.63 -13.33 2.87
CA ASP A 66 -2.82 -13.25 4.32
C ASP A 66 -2.92 -11.79 4.77
N ILE A 67 -1.99 -10.94 4.37
CA ILE A 67 -1.89 -9.56 4.87
C ILE A 67 -1.85 -8.58 3.70
N LEU A 68 -2.74 -7.59 3.71
CA LEU A 68 -2.70 -6.42 2.83
C LEU A 68 -2.25 -5.19 3.64
N ILE A 69 -1.21 -4.50 3.17
CA ILE A 69 -0.75 -3.25 3.77
C ILE A 69 -0.94 -2.12 2.76
N ASN A 70 -1.98 -1.31 2.94
CA ASN A 70 -2.22 -0.11 2.16
C ASN A 70 -1.30 1.02 2.65
N ASN A 71 -0.10 1.08 2.08
CA ASN A 71 0.94 2.04 2.46
C ASN A 71 1.13 3.18 1.45
N ALA A 72 0.78 2.96 0.18
CA ALA A 72 0.97 3.98 -0.87
C ALA A 72 0.29 5.29 -0.45
N GLY A 73 1.03 6.39 -0.58
CA GLY A 73 0.53 7.71 -0.24
C GLY A 73 1.62 8.76 -0.30
N TYR A 74 1.21 10.01 -0.47
CA TYR A 74 2.09 11.17 -0.51
C TYR A 74 1.40 12.40 0.09
N GLY A 75 2.20 13.42 0.37
CA GLY A 75 1.75 14.67 0.96
C GLY A 75 2.12 15.86 0.09
N ILE A 76 1.14 16.65 -0.32
CA ILE A 76 1.33 18.01 -0.83
C ILE A 76 1.10 19.00 0.32
N GLY A 77 1.90 20.06 0.33
CA GLY A 77 1.76 21.17 1.26
C GLY A 77 1.62 22.49 0.51
N GLY A 78 0.82 23.38 1.06
CA GLY A 78 0.51 24.69 0.49
C GLY A 78 -0.65 25.34 1.24
N PHE A 79 -0.76 26.67 1.15
CA PHE A 79 -1.98 27.35 1.55
C PHE A 79 -3.13 26.89 0.66
N PHE A 80 -4.35 26.89 1.19
CA PHE A 80 -5.48 26.26 0.50
C PHE A 80 -5.78 26.94 -0.84
N GLU A 81 -5.65 28.27 -0.87
CA GLU A 81 -5.81 29.12 -2.05
C GLU A 81 -4.71 28.96 -3.11
N ASP A 82 -3.54 28.45 -2.72
CA ASP A 82 -2.39 28.24 -3.62
C ASP A 82 -2.41 26.85 -4.28
N LEU A 83 -3.12 25.88 -3.67
CA LEU A 83 -3.25 24.54 -4.21
C LEU A 83 -4.32 24.50 -5.30
N SER A 84 -3.97 23.92 -6.44
CA SER A 84 -4.95 23.65 -7.47
C SER A 84 -5.91 22.53 -7.03
N GLU A 85 -7.14 22.58 -7.55
CA GLU A 85 -8.10 21.48 -7.38
C GLU A 85 -7.50 20.13 -7.81
N LYS A 86 -6.72 20.12 -8.89
CA LYS A 86 -6.08 18.92 -9.41
C LYS A 86 -5.11 18.31 -8.40
N GLU A 87 -4.24 19.11 -7.79
CA GLU A 87 -3.28 18.61 -6.79
C GLU A 87 -3.99 18.02 -5.58
N ILE A 88 -5.06 18.68 -5.10
CA ILE A 88 -5.88 18.17 -4.00
C ILE A 88 -6.53 16.83 -4.38
N ARG A 89 -7.13 16.74 -5.57
CA ARG A 89 -7.74 15.50 -6.07
C ARG A 89 -6.74 14.38 -6.22
N ASP A 90 -5.61 14.62 -6.89
CA ASP A 90 -4.57 13.63 -7.10
C ASP A 90 -4.08 13.03 -5.75
N GLN A 91 -4.06 13.84 -4.69
CA GLN A 91 -3.69 13.36 -3.36
C GLN A 91 -4.75 12.40 -2.78
N PHE A 92 -6.04 12.72 -2.95
CA PHE A 92 -7.13 11.82 -2.58
C PHE A 92 -7.16 10.54 -3.43
N GLU A 93 -6.86 10.64 -4.72
CA GLU A 93 -6.77 9.48 -5.61
C GLU A 93 -5.80 8.44 -5.06
N THR A 94 -4.62 8.86 -4.58
CA THR A 94 -3.66 7.91 -4.00
C THR A 94 -3.98 7.55 -2.55
N ASN A 95 -4.21 8.54 -1.69
CA ASN A 95 -4.26 8.34 -0.24
C ASN A 95 -5.56 7.72 0.26
N PHE A 96 -6.66 7.89 -0.50
CA PHE A 96 -7.99 7.45 -0.11
C PHE A 96 -8.58 6.47 -1.13
N PHE A 97 -8.78 6.89 -2.38
CA PHE A 97 -9.41 6.02 -3.38
C PHE A 97 -8.54 4.81 -3.74
N GLY A 98 -7.22 4.99 -3.82
CA GLY A 98 -6.28 3.90 -4.06
C GLY A 98 -6.34 2.82 -2.98
N VAL A 99 -6.50 3.22 -1.70
CA VAL A 99 -6.72 2.29 -0.58
C VAL A 99 -7.99 1.48 -0.79
N GLN A 100 -9.09 2.13 -1.18
CA GLN A 100 -10.36 1.46 -1.45
C GLN A 100 -10.28 0.52 -2.65
N ASN A 101 -9.68 0.96 -3.75
CA ASN A 101 -9.58 0.19 -4.99
C ASN A 101 -8.76 -1.08 -4.79
N VAL A 102 -7.57 -0.97 -4.19
CA VAL A 102 -6.73 -2.13 -3.85
C VAL A 102 -7.47 -3.09 -2.92
N THR A 103 -8.08 -2.56 -1.87
CA THR A 103 -8.81 -3.39 -0.88
C THR A 103 -9.97 -4.13 -1.53
N ARG A 104 -10.78 -3.44 -2.36
CA ARG A 104 -11.94 -4.01 -3.05
C ARG A 104 -11.54 -5.19 -3.94
N ILE A 105 -10.43 -5.08 -4.67
CA ILE A 105 -9.95 -6.12 -5.58
C ILE A 105 -9.26 -7.26 -4.82
N ALA A 106 -8.55 -6.98 -3.73
CA ALA A 106 -7.87 -7.99 -2.91
C ALA A 106 -8.84 -8.81 -2.02
N LEU A 107 -9.94 -8.21 -1.57
CA LEU A 107 -10.87 -8.79 -0.60
C LEU A 107 -11.38 -10.19 -0.94
N PRO A 108 -11.76 -10.54 -2.18
CA PRO A 108 -12.17 -11.90 -2.53
C PRO A 108 -11.10 -12.95 -2.24
N LEU A 109 -9.84 -12.68 -2.58
CA LEU A 109 -8.72 -13.60 -2.32
C LEU A 109 -8.42 -13.70 -0.81
N MET A 110 -8.44 -12.57 -0.10
CA MET A 110 -8.23 -12.55 1.34
C MET A 110 -9.34 -13.30 2.09
N ARG A 111 -10.61 -13.15 1.68
CA ARG A 111 -11.73 -13.91 2.26
C ARG A 111 -11.61 -15.41 2.02
N LYS A 112 -11.17 -15.83 0.83
CA LYS A 112 -10.88 -17.23 0.54
C LYS A 112 -9.78 -17.75 1.48
N THR A 113 -8.71 -16.98 1.65
CA THR A 113 -7.60 -17.30 2.55
C THR A 113 -8.07 -17.46 4.00
N ALA A 114 -8.85 -16.50 4.51
CA ALA A 114 -9.39 -16.52 5.86
C ALA A 114 -10.25 -17.77 6.14
N LYS A 115 -11.10 -18.17 5.19
CA LYS A 115 -11.95 -19.37 5.31
C LYS A 115 -11.16 -20.69 5.40
N GLN A 116 -9.93 -20.71 4.89
CA GLN A 116 -9.07 -21.89 4.91
C GLN A 116 -8.16 -21.93 6.13
N SER A 117 -8.06 -20.83 6.87
CA SER A 117 -7.25 -20.72 8.08
C SER A 117 -8.03 -21.14 9.32
N THR A 118 -7.37 -21.85 10.23
CA THR A 118 -7.87 -22.10 11.60
C THR A 118 -7.51 -20.98 12.57
N ASP A 119 -6.58 -20.10 12.20
CA ASP A 119 -6.24 -18.89 12.95
C ASP A 119 -7.15 -17.72 12.52
N MET A 120 -8.02 -17.31 13.45
CA MET A 120 -9.00 -16.24 13.30
C MET A 120 -8.37 -14.87 12.95
N PHE A 121 -7.10 -14.66 13.30
CA PHE A 121 -6.41 -13.38 13.10
C PHE A 121 -5.35 -13.42 12.00
N LEU A 122 -5.23 -14.52 11.23
CA LEU A 122 -4.24 -14.61 10.16
C LEU A 122 -4.45 -13.50 9.11
N SER A 123 -5.68 -13.35 8.63
CA SER A 123 -6.00 -12.38 7.58
C SER A 123 -6.18 -10.97 8.11
N LYS A 124 -5.35 -10.02 7.65
CA LYS A 124 -5.34 -8.63 8.14
C LYS A 124 -5.24 -7.60 7.03
N ILE A 125 -6.00 -6.50 7.13
CA ILE A 125 -5.84 -5.31 6.30
C ILE A 125 -5.29 -4.20 7.21
N ILE A 126 -4.17 -3.60 6.82
CA ILE A 126 -3.48 -2.55 7.56
C ILE A 126 -3.42 -1.31 6.69
N ASN A 127 -4.11 -0.25 7.10
CA ASN A 127 -4.10 1.04 6.40
C ASN A 127 -3.11 2.00 7.09
N VAL A 128 -2.12 2.48 6.34
CA VAL A 128 -1.13 3.42 6.87
C VAL A 128 -1.65 4.85 6.71
N SER A 129 -2.21 5.37 7.80
CA SER A 129 -2.66 6.77 7.89
C SER A 129 -1.51 7.68 8.37
N SER A 130 -1.81 8.78 9.08
CA SER A 130 -0.87 9.74 9.64
C SER A 130 -1.44 10.36 10.92
N ALA A 131 -0.58 10.91 11.77
CA ALA A 131 -1.01 11.80 12.86
C ALA A 131 -1.83 12.99 12.32
N GLN A 132 -1.55 13.42 11.08
CA GLN A 132 -2.31 14.46 10.41
C GLN A 132 -3.73 14.06 10.00
N GLY A 133 -4.03 12.76 10.01
CA GLY A 133 -5.40 12.25 9.92
C GLY A 133 -6.19 12.39 11.23
N ARG A 134 -5.62 13.01 12.27
CA ARG A 134 -6.32 13.37 13.51
C ARG A 134 -6.28 14.87 13.79
N SER A 135 -5.18 15.52 13.44
CA SER A 135 -5.04 16.98 13.57
C SER A 135 -4.17 17.50 12.42
N ALA A 136 -4.77 18.29 11.54
CA ALA A 136 -4.07 18.88 10.41
C ALA A 136 -3.20 20.06 10.87
N LEU A 137 -1.98 20.16 10.33
CA LEU A 137 -1.14 21.33 10.50
C LEU A 137 -1.49 22.40 9.45
N PRO A 138 -1.27 23.69 9.74
CA PRO A 138 -1.35 24.75 8.74
C PRO A 138 -0.52 24.41 7.50
N GLY A 139 -1.11 24.60 6.32
CA GLY A 139 -0.48 24.26 5.04
C GLY A 139 -0.54 22.78 4.64
N LEU A 140 -1.16 21.90 5.44
CA LEU A 140 -1.29 20.46 5.15
C LEU A 140 -2.75 20.00 5.13
N GLY A 141 -3.70 20.92 4.89
CA GLY A 141 -5.13 20.65 4.91
C GLY A 141 -5.57 19.56 3.91
N ALA A 142 -5.03 19.60 2.69
CA ALA A 142 -5.30 18.57 1.69
C ALA A 142 -4.78 17.19 2.15
N TYR A 143 -3.58 17.14 2.73
CA TYR A 143 -2.98 15.86 3.15
C TYR A 143 -3.68 15.30 4.39
N GLY A 144 -3.87 16.14 5.41
CA GLY A 144 -4.55 15.79 6.65
C GLY A 144 -5.96 15.29 6.38
N SER A 145 -6.73 15.95 5.51
CA SER A 145 -8.07 15.49 5.14
C SER A 145 -8.05 14.12 4.45
N SER A 146 -7.14 13.88 3.51
CA SER A 146 -7.00 12.57 2.85
C SER A 146 -6.60 11.42 3.79
N LYS A 147 -5.95 11.73 4.91
CA LYS A 147 -5.54 10.76 5.94
C LYS A 147 -6.54 10.63 7.09
N PHE A 148 -7.48 11.57 7.23
CA PHE A 148 -8.54 11.52 8.24
C PHE A 148 -9.64 10.51 7.86
N ALA A 149 -9.90 10.38 6.56
CA ALA A 149 -10.93 9.51 6.01
C ALA A 149 -10.67 8.01 6.18
#